data_AF-U9SF87-F1
#
_entry.id   AF-U9SF87-F1
#
_cell.length_a   1.000
_cell.length_b   1.000
_cell.length_c   1.000
_cell.angle_alpha   90.00
_cell.angle_beta   90.00
_cell.angle_gamma   90.00
#
_symmetry.space_group_name_H-M   'P 1'
#
loop_
_entity.id
_entity.type
_entity.pdbx_description
1 polymer ?
#
loop_
_entity_poly.entity_id
_entity_poly.type
_entity_poly.pdbx_seq_one_letter_code
_entity_poly.pdbx_strand_id
1 'polypeptide(L)'
;MAVPLTANFLGEFLSFAGAYQRNPFITILASSSVVLTAAYTIWTYNRVCLGSPSRYLYPCLDISRREFFLLLPFLLLIFVLEVNLPNLFNMLFFLLESFIILLPLLGSIAFMTLAERKVMASMQRRVGPNVVGFYGILQPFADGLKLLFKEAVIPSHANK
;
A
#
# COMPACT_ATOMS: atom_id res chain seq x y z
N MET A 1 7.81 6.26 17.80
CA MET A 1 8.49 5.59 16.67
C MET A 1 8.38 6.47 15.46
N ALA A 2 9.47 6.71 14.76
CA ALA A 2 9.43 7.35 13.46
C ALA A 2 8.94 6.31 12.43
N VAL A 3 7.63 6.19 12.28
CA VAL A 3 7.03 5.33 11.25
C VAL A 3 7.27 6.01 9.90
N PRO A 4 7.72 5.28 8.85
CA PRO A 4 7.85 5.87 7.53
C PRO A 4 6.49 6.46 7.10
N LEU A 5 6.50 7.71 6.63
CA LEU A 5 5.34 8.60 6.35
C LEU A 5 4.92 9.55 7.47
N THR A 6 5.49 9.46 8.68
CA THR A 6 5.16 10.42 9.76
C THR A 6 6.03 11.68 9.73
N ALA A 7 5.51 12.81 10.22
CA ALA A 7 6.24 14.08 10.27
C ALA A 7 7.45 13.99 11.20
N ASN A 8 7.33 13.17 12.25
CA ASN A 8 8.43 12.87 13.16
C ASN A 8 9.60 12.18 12.44
N PHE A 9 9.32 11.26 11.50
CA PHE A 9 10.35 10.63 10.68
C PHE A 9 11.05 11.63 9.75
N LEU A 10 10.30 12.53 9.11
CA LEU A 10 10.87 13.59 8.27
C LEU A 10 11.80 14.52 9.07
N GLY A 11 11.37 14.95 10.27
CA GLY A 11 12.17 15.82 11.13
C GLY A 11 13.45 15.15 11.63
N GLU A 12 13.37 13.89 12.07
CA GLU A 12 14.54 13.11 12.48
C GLU A 12 15.51 12.89 11.31
N PHE A 13 14.99 12.55 10.12
CA PHE A 13 15.80 12.33 8.92
C PHE A 13 16.53 13.59 8.45
N LEU A 14 15.83 14.73 8.38
CA LEU A 14 16.42 16.02 8.01
C LEU A 14 17.50 16.46 9.02
N SER A 15 17.26 16.21 10.32
CA SER A 15 18.24 16.50 11.37
C SER A 15 19.50 15.65 11.22
N PHE A 16 19.38 14.37 10.86
CA PHE A 16 20.54 13.52 10.57
C PHE A 16 21.27 13.93 9.29
N ALA A 17 20.54 14.32 8.24
CA ALA A 17 21.14 14.81 7.00
C ALA A 17 22.02 16.05 7.26
N GLY A 18 21.54 16.99 8.10
CA GLY A 18 22.32 18.16 8.53
C GLY A 18 23.51 17.79 9.42
N ALA A 19 23.33 16.89 10.39
CA ALA A 19 24.42 16.43 11.25
C ALA A 19 25.52 15.70 10.46
N TYR A 20 25.14 14.92 9.44
CA TYR A 20 26.06 14.17 8.60
C TYR A 20 27.00 15.08 7.81
N GLN A 21 26.49 16.22 7.33
CA GLN A 21 27.31 17.23 6.66
C GLN A 21 28.37 17.84 7.60
N ARG A 22 28.09 17.90 8.91
CA ARG A 22 29.01 18.49 9.88
C ARG A 22 30.03 17.49 10.42
N ASN A 23 29.58 16.31 10.83
CA ASN A 23 30.45 15.23 11.31
C ASN A 23 29.74 13.86 11.18
N PRO A 24 30.24 12.96 10.32
CA PRO A 24 29.60 11.67 10.10
C PRO A 24 29.65 10.74 11.33
N PHE A 25 30.65 10.85 12.20
CA PHE A 25 30.77 10.00 13.40
C PHE A 25 29.68 10.29 14.42
N ILE A 26 29.32 11.56 14.59
CA ILE A 26 28.25 11.96 15.51
C ILE A 26 26.91 11.46 14.99
N THR A 27 26.69 11.50 13.67
CA THR A 27 25.45 10.99 13.06
C THR A 27 25.27 9.50 13.27
N ILE A 28 26.34 8.71 13.23
CA ILE A 28 26.28 7.25 13.51
C ILE A 28 25.85 6.98 14.96
N LEU A 29 26.40 7.75 15.91
CA LEU A 29 25.96 7.64 17.30
C LEU A 29 24.51 8.10 17.47
N ALA A 30 24.11 9.18 16.81
CA ALA A 30 22.77 9.73 16.90
C ALA A 30 21.72 8.81 16.26
N SER A 31 22.03 8.14 15.15
CA SER A 31 21.11 7.18 14.51
C SER A 31 20.86 5.93 15.36
N SER A 32 21.83 5.52 16.20
CA SER A 32 21.63 4.41 17.15
C SER A 32 20.50 4.69 18.16
N SER A 33 20.28 5.96 18.52
CA SER A 33 19.21 6.36 19.44
C SER A 33 17.81 6.09 18.89
N VAL A 34 17.63 6.22 17.56
CA VAL A 34 16.34 5.95 16.89
C VAL A 34 16.03 4.47 16.89
N VAL A 35 17.05 3.62 16.66
CA VAL A 35 16.91 2.16 16.74
C VAL A 35 16.54 1.72 18.16
N LEU A 36 17.21 2.26 19.17
CA LEU A 36 16.91 1.96 20.58
C LEU A 36 15.50 2.41 20.97
N THR A 37 15.10 3.61 20.55
CA THR A 37 13.75 4.14 20.79
C THR A 37 12.69 3.24 20.14
N ALA A 38 12.91 2.85 18.88
CA ALA A 38 12.04 1.91 18.18
C ALA A 38 11.92 0.57 18.92
N ALA A 39 13.04 -0.06 19.26
CA ALA A 39 13.06 -1.33 19.96
C ALA A 39 12.31 -1.26 21.31
N TYR A 40 12.56 -0.22 22.11
CA TYR A 40 11.90 -0.04 23.40
C TYR A 40 10.38 0.15 23.24
N THR A 41 9.95 0.99 22.31
CA THR A 41 8.52 1.26 22.08
C THR A 41 7.74 0.06 21.53
N ILE A 42 8.35 -0.75 20.64
CA ILE A 42 7.73 -2.03 20.20
C ILE A 42 7.59 -2.97 21.39
N TRP A 43 8.65 -3.11 22.18
CA TRP A 43 8.64 -4.01 23.32
C TRP A 43 7.59 -3.60 24.36
N THR A 44 7.49 -2.31 24.70
CA THR A 44 6.46 -1.83 25.63
C THR A 44 5.07 -1.99 25.05
N TYR A 45 4.86 -1.70 23.76
CA TYR A 45 3.57 -1.89 23.09
C TYR A 45 3.12 -3.35 23.13
N ASN A 46 4.01 -4.29 22.76
CA ASN A 46 3.72 -5.72 22.84
C ASN A 46 3.39 -6.15 24.27
N ARG A 47 4.13 -5.65 25.25
CA ARG A 47 3.93 -6.00 26.65
C ARG A 47 2.59 -5.50 27.20
N VAL A 48 2.13 -4.32 26.76
CA VAL A 48 0.89 -3.69 27.25
C VAL A 48 -0.34 -4.21 26.51
N CYS A 49 -0.30 -4.30 25.17
CA CYS A 49 -1.48 -4.61 24.36
C CYS A 49 -1.69 -6.12 24.11
N LEU A 50 -0.62 -6.91 24.00
CA LEU A 50 -0.70 -8.34 23.65
C LEU A 50 -0.40 -9.27 24.84
N GLY A 51 -0.12 -8.72 26.02
CA GLY A 51 0.16 -9.48 27.23
C GLY A 51 -1.10 -10.01 27.94
N SER A 52 -0.94 -11.03 28.78
CA SER A 52 -2.01 -11.47 29.68
C SER A 52 -2.33 -10.37 30.71
N PRO A 53 -3.61 -10.14 31.05
CA PRO A 53 -3.99 -9.14 32.03
C PRO A 53 -3.33 -9.42 33.39
N SER A 54 -2.82 -8.37 34.02
CA SER A 54 -2.15 -8.47 35.32
C SER A 54 -3.16 -8.78 36.42
N ARG A 55 -2.80 -9.69 37.33
CA ARG A 55 -3.61 -10.04 38.51
C ARG A 55 -3.78 -8.86 39.49
N TYR A 56 -2.94 -7.83 39.38
CA TYR A 56 -2.98 -6.63 40.22
C TYR A 56 -3.87 -5.51 39.69
N LEU A 57 -4.35 -5.61 38.44
CA LEU A 57 -5.18 -4.59 37.82
C LEU A 57 -6.64 -5.04 37.85
N TYR A 58 -7.51 -4.18 38.39
CA TYR A 58 -8.95 -4.35 38.25
C TYR A 58 -9.36 -4.07 36.81
N PRO A 59 -10.36 -4.78 36.26
CA PRO A 59 -10.87 -4.48 34.93
C PRO A 59 -11.46 -3.07 34.92
N CYS A 60 -10.72 -2.13 34.32
CA CYS A 60 -11.15 -0.75 34.16
C CYS A 60 -12.14 -0.63 33.00
N LEU A 61 -13.01 0.38 33.10
CA LEU A 61 -13.87 0.79 32.00
C LEU A 61 -13.05 1.34 30.84
N ASP A 62 -13.52 1.09 29.63
CA ASP A 62 -12.95 1.65 28.41
C ASP A 62 -12.96 3.19 28.42
N ILE A 63 -12.12 3.75 27.55
CA ILE A 63 -11.88 5.19 27.39
C ILE A 63 -13.20 5.98 27.41
N SER A 64 -13.27 6.99 28.28
CA SER A 64 -14.45 7.82 28.40
C SER A 64 -14.62 8.72 27.16
N ARG A 65 -15.86 9.09 26.80
CA ARG A 65 -16.12 10.00 25.67
C ARG A 65 -15.33 11.31 25.78
N ARG A 66 -15.07 11.78 27.01
CA ARG A 66 -14.29 13.00 27.27
C ARG A 66 -12.81 12.80 26.92
N GLU A 67 -12.21 11.69 27.33
CA GLU A 67 -10.83 11.34 26.96
C GLU A 67 -10.66 11.18 25.46
N PHE A 68 -11.63 10.57 24.78
CA PHE A 68 -11.62 10.47 23.33
C PHE A 68 -11.62 11.85 22.64
N PHE A 69 -12.50 12.77 23.07
CA PHE A 69 -12.53 14.13 22.52
C PHE A 69 -11.28 14.95 22.87
N LEU A 70 -10.60 14.67 23.99
CA LEU A 70 -9.32 15.29 24.33
C LEU A 70 -8.17 14.80 23.43
N LEU A 71 -8.18 13.54 23.02
CA LEU A 71 -7.15 12.96 22.14
C LEU A 71 -7.34 13.34 20.66
N LEU A 72 -8.59 13.55 20.23
CA LEU A 72 -8.95 13.86 18.85
C LEU A 72 -8.20 15.07 18.25
N PRO A 73 -8.12 16.26 18.90
CA PRO A 73 -7.42 17.41 18.33
C PRO A 73 -5.92 17.17 18.15
N PHE A 74 -5.28 16.39 19.03
CA PHE A 74 -3.87 16.02 18.85
C PHE A 74 -3.66 15.12 17.63
N LEU A 75 -4.55 14.14 17.43
CA LEU A 75 -4.51 13.26 16.27
C LEU A 75 -4.75 14.04 14.98
N LEU A 76 -5.71 14.98 14.99
CA LEU A 76 -6.00 15.86 13.86
C LEU A 76 -4.80 16.78 13.53
N LEU A 77 -4.14 17.35 14.54
CA LEU A 77 -2.97 18.20 14.37
C LEU A 77 -1.79 17.42 13.77
N ILE A 78 -1.54 16.19 14.23
CA ILE A 78 -0.53 15.30 13.64
C ILE A 78 -0.83 15.05 12.17
N PHE A 79 -2.09 14.69 11.85
CA PHE A 79 -2.51 14.42 10.48
C PHE A 79 -2.37 15.66 9.57
N VAL A 80 -2.75 16.85 10.05
CA VAL A 80 -2.65 18.10 9.28
C VAL A 80 -1.19 18.47 9.00
N LEU A 81 -0.28 18.25 9.96
CA LEU A 81 1.15 18.51 9.76
C LEU A 81 1.83 17.46 8.86
N GLU A 82 1.35 16.21 8.90
CA GLU A 82 1.85 15.12 8.04
C GLU A 82 1.44 15.29 6.58
N VAL A 83 0.19 15.70 6.35
CA VAL A 83 -0.31 15.99 5.00
C VAL A 83 0.12 17.40 4.59
N ASN A 84 1.35 17.53 4.10
CA ASN A 84 1.75 18.73 3.38
C ASN A 84 0.89 18.88 2.12
N LEU A 85 0.02 19.91 2.11
CA LEU A 85 -0.82 20.31 0.96
C LEU A 85 -0.11 20.33 -0.41
N PRO A 86 1.15 20.79 -0.56
CA PRO A 86 1.84 20.73 -1.86
C PRO A 86 2.26 19.31 -2.27
N ASN A 87 2.50 18.40 -1.31
CA ASN A 87 2.86 17.01 -1.60
C ASN A 87 1.66 16.17 -2.02
N LEU A 88 0.44 16.50 -1.56
CA LEU A 88 -0.78 15.83 -2.03
C LEU A 88 -1.00 16.09 -3.53
N PHE A 89 -0.80 17.33 -3.97
CA PHE A 89 -0.90 17.69 -5.39
C PHE A 89 0.15 16.94 -6.23
N ASN A 90 1.40 16.88 -5.75
CA ASN A 90 2.46 16.14 -6.42
C ASN A 90 2.19 14.63 -6.45
N MET A 91 1.69 14.03 -5.36
CA MET A 91 1.32 12.62 -5.32
C MET A 91 0.18 12.31 -6.30
N LEU A 92 -0.81 13.18 -6.38
CA LEU A 92 -1.93 13.04 -7.30
C LEU A 92 -1.45 13.14 -8.77
N PHE A 93 -0.48 14.02 -9.04
CA PHE A 93 0.18 14.13 -10.34
C PHE A 93 0.95 12.84 -10.70
N PHE A 94 1.76 12.29 -9.79
CA PHE A 94 2.49 11.04 -10.01
C PHE A 94 1.56 9.84 -10.26
N LEU A 95 0.45 9.76 -9.52
CA LEU A 95 -0.56 8.72 -9.75
C LEU A 95 -1.16 8.85 -11.14
N LEU A 96 -1.57 10.05 -11.55
CA LEU A 96 -2.12 10.29 -12.88
C LEU A 96 -1.12 9.95 -13.99
N GLU A 97 0.15 10.34 -13.84
CA GLU A 97 1.21 10.00 -14.80
C GLU A 97 1.42 8.48 -14.92
N SER A 98 1.38 7.77 -13.80
CA SER A 98 1.45 6.30 -13.78
C SER A 98 0.28 5.66 -14.54
N PHE A 99 -0.95 6.13 -14.34
CA PHE A 99 -2.13 5.62 -15.06
C PHE A 99 -2.07 5.91 -16.57
N ILE A 100 -1.55 7.08 -16.96
CA ILE A 100 -1.38 7.47 -18.37
C ILE A 100 -0.41 6.54 -19.10
N ILE A 101 0.64 6.05 -18.42
CA ILE A 101 1.60 5.09 -19.00
C ILE A 101 1.04 3.66 -18.97
N LEU A 102 0.38 3.29 -17.87
CA LEU A 102 -0.05 1.91 -17.62
C LEU A 102 -1.25 1.50 -18.50
N LEU A 103 -2.20 2.39 -18.76
CA LEU A 103 -3.39 2.06 -19.58
C LEU A 103 -3.03 1.71 -21.04
N PRO A 104 -2.21 2.50 -21.77
CA PRO A 104 -1.78 2.14 -23.11
C PRO A 104 -0.90 0.89 -23.15
N LEU A 105 -0.06 0.69 -22.12
CA LEU A 105 0.80 -0.50 -22.01
C LEU A 105 -0.04 -1.78 -21.89
N LEU A 106 -1.01 -1.81 -20.96
CA LEU A 106 -1.94 -2.93 -20.81
C LEU A 106 -2.77 -3.13 -22.07
N GLY A 107 -3.23 -2.04 -22.70
CA GLY A 107 -3.93 -2.09 -23.98
C GLY A 107 -3.07 -2.76 -25.07
N SER A 108 -1.80 -2.37 -25.19
CA SER A 108 -0.87 -2.94 -26.17
C SER A 108 -0.67 -4.44 -25.97
N ILE A 109 -0.43 -4.89 -24.73
CA ILE A 109 -0.28 -6.31 -24.38
C ILE A 109 -1.58 -7.08 -24.69
N ALA A 110 -2.74 -6.49 -24.36
CA ALA A 110 -4.05 -7.08 -24.61
C ALA A 110 -4.35 -7.27 -26.10
N PHE A 111 -3.95 -6.33 -26.97
CA PHE A 111 -4.08 -6.49 -28.42
C PHE A 111 -3.03 -7.44 -29.01
N MET A 112 -1.80 -7.43 -28.48
CA MET A 112 -0.74 -8.33 -28.90
C MET A 112 -1.09 -9.79 -28.63
N THR A 113 -1.61 -10.10 -27.44
CA THR A 113 -2.11 -11.46 -27.12
C THR A 113 -3.27 -11.90 -28.01
N LEU A 114 -4.14 -10.98 -28.44
CA LEU A 114 -5.18 -11.29 -29.42
C LEU A 114 -4.58 -11.65 -30.79
N ALA A 115 -3.56 -10.92 -31.23
CA ALA A 115 -2.85 -11.21 -32.47
C ALA A 115 -2.18 -12.59 -32.42
N GLU A 116 -1.50 -12.94 -31.33
CA GLU A 116 -0.91 -14.27 -31.12
C GLU A 116 -1.95 -15.39 -31.23
N ARG A 117 -3.11 -15.23 -30.59
CA ARG A 117 -4.20 -16.23 -30.67
C ARG A 117 -4.72 -16.39 -32.10
N LYS A 118 -4.79 -15.32 -32.89
CA LYS A 118 -5.16 -15.39 -34.31
C LYS A 118 -4.10 -16.11 -35.15
N VAL A 119 -2.82 -15.91 -34.86
CA VAL A 119 -1.71 -16.62 -35.54
C VAL A 119 -1.69 -18.11 -35.18
N MET A 120 -1.90 -18.49 -33.92
CA MET A 120 -1.97 -19.90 -33.52
C MET A 120 -3.17 -20.61 -34.17
N ALA A 121 -4.31 -19.92 -34.26
CA ALA A 121 -5.49 -20.46 -34.92
C ALA A 121 -5.26 -20.67 -36.42
N SER A 122 -4.58 -19.73 -37.10
CA SER A 122 -4.25 -19.87 -38.53
C SER A 122 -3.30 -21.05 -38.79
N MET A 123 -2.29 -21.27 -37.93
CA MET A 123 -1.40 -22.43 -38.00
C MET A 123 -2.14 -23.76 -37.80
N GLN A 124 -3.16 -23.77 -36.96
CA GLN A 124 -3.96 -24.96 -36.65
C GLN A 124 -5.16 -25.16 -37.60
N ARG A 125 -5.29 -24.36 -38.67
CA ARG A 125 -6.42 -24.38 -39.61
C ARG A 125 -7.79 -24.31 -38.92
N ARG A 126 -7.87 -23.57 -37.80
CA ARG A 126 -9.13 -23.29 -37.08
C ARG A 126 -9.37 -21.79 -36.99
N VAL A 127 -10.63 -21.38 -36.82
CA VAL A 127 -10.98 -19.96 -36.69
C VAL A 127 -10.54 -19.45 -35.32
N GLY A 128 -9.80 -18.35 -35.31
CA GLY A 128 -9.39 -17.67 -34.08
C GLY A 128 -10.56 -17.02 -33.34
N PRO A 129 -10.33 -16.50 -32.12
CA PRO A 129 -11.39 -15.92 -31.32
C PRO A 129 -12.03 -14.70 -32.04
N ASN A 130 -13.33 -14.78 -32.33
CA ASN A 130 -14.11 -13.74 -33.02
C ASN A 130 -15.51 -13.53 -32.38
N VAL A 131 -15.63 -13.80 -31.09
CA VAL A 131 -16.94 -13.94 -30.43
C VAL A 131 -17.49 -12.59 -29.94
N VAL A 132 -16.63 -11.59 -29.70
CA VAL A 132 -17.04 -10.31 -29.10
C VAL A 132 -16.59 -9.10 -29.93
N GLY A 133 -17.56 -8.37 -30.48
CA GLY A 133 -17.36 -7.15 -31.30
C GLY A 133 -17.11 -7.41 -32.79
N PHE A 134 -16.91 -6.33 -33.58
CA PHE A 134 -16.55 -6.42 -34.99
C PHE A 134 -15.14 -7.01 -35.15
N TYR A 135 -15.01 -8.17 -35.82
CA TYR A 135 -13.75 -8.92 -35.99
C TYR A 135 -12.98 -9.28 -34.69
N GLY A 136 -13.69 -9.31 -33.54
CA GLY A 136 -13.11 -9.70 -32.26
C GLY A 136 -12.31 -8.59 -31.56
N ILE A 137 -12.39 -7.33 -32.01
CA ILE A 137 -11.58 -6.23 -31.42
C ILE A 137 -11.89 -6.01 -29.93
N LEU A 138 -13.13 -6.27 -29.50
CA LEU A 138 -13.56 -6.11 -28.11
C LEU A 138 -13.26 -7.33 -27.23
N GLN A 139 -12.63 -8.37 -27.79
CA GLN A 139 -12.32 -9.61 -27.10
C GLN A 139 -11.37 -9.44 -25.89
N PRO A 140 -10.34 -8.57 -25.89
CA PRO A 140 -9.48 -8.40 -24.71
C PRO A 140 -10.21 -7.76 -23.52
N PHE A 141 -11.18 -6.88 -23.79
CA PHE A 141 -12.07 -6.33 -22.76
C PHE A 141 -13.00 -7.40 -22.19
N ALA A 142 -13.55 -8.27 -23.04
CA ALA A 142 -14.42 -9.36 -22.61
C ALA A 142 -13.67 -10.40 -21.77
N ASP A 143 -12.42 -10.72 -22.13
CA ASP A 143 -11.56 -11.59 -21.33
C ASP A 143 -11.20 -10.96 -19.98
N GLY A 144 -10.89 -9.67 -19.94
CA GLY A 144 -10.65 -8.92 -18.71
C GLY A 144 -11.87 -8.91 -17.78
N LEU A 145 -13.05 -8.57 -18.31
CA LEU A 145 -14.31 -8.61 -17.56
C LEU A 145 -14.64 -10.02 -17.08
N LYS A 146 -14.44 -11.04 -17.93
CA LYS A 146 -14.64 -12.44 -17.56
C LYS A 146 -13.72 -12.86 -16.41
N LEU A 147 -12.48 -12.36 -16.34
CA LEU A 147 -11.57 -12.63 -15.22
C LEU A 147 -12.02 -11.93 -13.93
N LEU A 148 -12.52 -10.69 -14.02
CA LEU A 148 -13.02 -9.95 -12.85
C LEU A 148 -14.28 -10.58 -12.24
N PHE A 149 -15.16 -11.14 -13.08
CA PHE A 149 -16.40 -11.78 -12.63
C PHE A 149 -16.28 -13.29 -12.41
N LYS A 150 -15.11 -13.89 -12.64
CA LYS A 150 -14.91 -15.30 -12.34
C LYS A 150 -14.67 -15.45 -10.84
N GLU A 151 -15.73 -15.76 -10.11
CA GLU A 151 -15.61 -16.26 -8.75
C GLU A 151 -14.64 -17.45 -8.73
N ALA A 152 -13.74 -17.47 -7.74
CA ALA A 152 -12.90 -18.62 -7.44
C ALA A 152 -13.77 -19.75 -6.87
N VAL A 153 -14.54 -20.41 -7.74
CA VAL A 153 -15.29 -21.61 -7.39
C VAL A 153 -14.28 -22.74 -7.20
N ILE A 154 -13.83 -22.93 -5.96
CA ILE A 154 -13.16 -24.15 -5.53
C ILE A 154 -14.23 -25.24 -5.57
N PRO A 155 -14.14 -26.25 -6.45
CA PRO A 155 -15.13 -27.32 -6.48
C PRO A 155 -15.11 -28.06 -5.15
N SER A 156 -16.23 -28.05 -4.42
CA SER A 156 -16.43 -28.72 -3.14
C SER A 156 -16.43 -30.25 -3.20
N HIS A 157 -16.09 -30.84 -4.37
CA HIS A 157 -16.05 -32.27 -4.63
C HIS A 157 -14.65 -32.78 -5.00
N ALA A 158 -13.59 -32.06 -4.61
CA ALA A 158 -12.28 -32.68 -4.48
C ALA A 158 -12.35 -33.67 -3.29
N ASN A 159 -12.61 -34.93 -3.60
CA ASN A 159 -12.43 -36.03 -2.67
C ASN A 159 -10.98 -35.98 -2.14
N LYS A 160 -10.82 -36.24 -0.84
CA LYS A 160 -9.50 -36.26 -0.17
C LYS A 160 -8.54 -37.26 -0.81
#